data_AF-A0A7I9WLN2-F1
#
_entry.id   AF-A0A7I9WLN2-F1
#
_cell.length_a   1.000
_cell.length_b   1.000
_cell.length_c   1.000
_cell.angle_alpha   90.00
_cell.angle_beta   90.00
_cell.angle_gamma   90.00
#
_symmetry.space_group_name_H-M   'P 1'
#
loop_
_entity.id
_entity.type
_entity.pdbx_description
1 polymer ?
#
loop_
_entity_poly.entity_id
_entity_poly.type
_entity_poly.pdbx_seq_one_letter_code
_entity_poly.pdbx_strand_id
1 'polypeptide(L)'
;MSKELSKNLSTPTPIVKWSEQWWAQATPEVRARRCTAHRSDRSGRRCKNAALVFQTVCRYHGGASKNAKHAAQRRLGEALDIMAKGLLTIAQSAESESVRLAAIKEVLNLGGITAKTSVEVDASVSLKPFQEILAGIAPVTREESRAARGVPGSPADRHALAELDAMRHRDIIDAEVVSESPARPATTDADERKARRGGSGRPKHAERRTEPVSKRRNVSADPLAGLDPDDALAKANTMAGHARPKRRDRGRR
;
A
#
# COMPACT_ATOMS: atom_id res chain seq x y z
N MET A 1 41.16 51.28 -44.00
CA MET A 1 40.89 49.83 -44.08
C MET A 1 40.24 49.40 -42.77
N SER A 2 38.92 49.62 -42.66
CA SER A 2 38.15 49.30 -41.46
C SER A 2 37.43 47.97 -41.68
N LYS A 3 37.85 46.92 -40.99
CA LYS A 3 37.05 45.70 -40.83
C LYS A 3 36.33 45.79 -39.49
N GLU A 4 35.12 46.33 -39.51
CA GLU A 4 34.18 46.18 -38.41
C GLU A 4 33.80 44.71 -38.28
N LEU A 5 34.18 44.11 -37.16
CA LEU A 5 33.65 42.85 -36.67
C LEU A 5 32.22 43.09 -36.19
N SER A 6 31.27 42.94 -37.12
CA SER A 6 29.85 42.75 -36.83
C SER A 6 29.67 41.44 -36.04
N LYS A 7 29.72 41.56 -34.71
CA LYS A 7 29.33 40.46 -33.80
C LYS A 7 27.84 40.22 -34.00
N ASN A 8 27.53 39.13 -34.70
CA ASN A 8 26.19 38.62 -34.92
C ASN A 8 25.39 38.55 -33.61
N LEU A 9 24.45 39.48 -33.41
CA LEU A 9 23.51 39.54 -32.27
C LEU A 9 22.38 38.49 -32.36
N SER A 10 22.55 37.44 -33.17
CA SER A 10 21.45 36.55 -33.59
C SER A 10 21.61 35.09 -33.14
N THR A 11 22.47 34.79 -32.17
CA THR A 11 22.39 33.49 -31.49
C THR A 11 21.41 33.58 -30.33
N PRO A 12 20.23 32.93 -30.39
CA PRO A 12 19.32 32.88 -29.26
C PRO A 12 20.05 32.25 -28.08
N THR A 13 20.03 32.93 -26.94
CA THR A 13 20.65 32.41 -25.72
C THR A 13 20.00 31.09 -25.33
N PRO A 14 20.78 30.11 -24.85
CA PRO A 14 20.23 28.81 -24.46
C PRO A 14 19.25 29.00 -23.29
N ILE A 15 18.01 28.55 -23.51
CA ILE A 15 16.95 28.70 -22.52
C ILE A 15 17.22 27.77 -21.34
N VAL A 16 17.48 28.35 -20.18
CA VAL A 16 17.75 27.59 -18.96
C VAL A 16 16.47 26.88 -18.52
N LYS A 17 16.58 25.56 -18.28
CA LYS A 17 15.47 24.72 -17.80
C LYS A 17 14.87 25.30 -16.51
N TRP A 18 13.54 25.36 -16.45
CA TRP A 18 12.75 25.96 -15.36
C TRP A 18 12.93 27.47 -15.16
N SER A 19 13.60 28.19 -16.06
CA SER A 19 13.54 29.66 -16.08
C SER A 19 12.12 30.17 -16.39
N GLU A 20 11.87 31.46 -16.17
CA GLU A 20 10.57 32.05 -16.56
C GLU A 20 10.37 31.98 -18.08
N GLN A 21 11.44 32.21 -18.86
CA GLN A 21 11.42 32.08 -20.32
C GLN A 21 11.07 30.65 -20.73
N TRP A 22 11.61 29.64 -20.03
CA TRP A 22 11.27 28.24 -20.28
C TRP A 22 9.78 27.95 -20.03
N TRP A 23 9.21 28.44 -18.92
CA TRP A 23 7.79 28.24 -18.61
C TRP A 23 6.85 28.98 -19.58
N ALA A 24 7.29 30.13 -20.12
CA ALA A 24 6.54 30.88 -21.12
C ALA A 24 6.45 30.11 -22.45
N GLN A 25 7.49 29.37 -22.82
CA GLN A 25 7.53 28.57 -24.05
C GLN A 25 7.02 27.13 -23.87
N ALA A 26 6.94 26.62 -22.65
CA ALA A 26 6.44 25.29 -22.37
C ALA A 26 4.99 25.10 -22.84
N THR A 27 4.66 23.88 -23.28
CA THR A 27 3.29 23.51 -23.69
C THR A 27 2.29 23.72 -22.53
N PRO A 28 1.00 23.93 -22.83
CA PRO A 28 -0.01 24.14 -21.78
C PRO A 28 -0.03 23.02 -20.72
N GLU A 29 0.11 21.77 -21.16
CA GLU A 29 0.16 20.59 -20.30
C GLU A 29 1.35 20.62 -19.34
N VAL A 30 2.54 20.95 -19.85
CA VAL A 30 3.74 21.06 -19.01
C VAL A 30 3.60 22.24 -18.05
N ARG A 31 3.10 23.39 -18.54
CA ARG A 31 2.88 24.61 -17.74
C ARG A 31 1.91 24.38 -16.58
N ALA A 32 0.87 23.55 -16.77
CA ALA A 32 -0.04 23.15 -15.71
C ALA A 32 0.66 22.41 -14.56
N ARG A 33 1.79 21.75 -14.83
CA ARG A 33 2.61 21.06 -13.81
C ARG A 33 3.58 22.01 -13.08
N ARG A 34 3.54 23.32 -13.30
CA ARG A 34 4.34 24.27 -12.53
C ARG A 34 3.82 24.33 -11.09
N CYS A 35 4.72 24.31 -10.11
CA CYS A 35 4.35 24.44 -8.70
C CYS A 35 3.54 25.71 -8.43
N THR A 36 2.42 25.57 -7.73
CA THR A 36 1.50 26.69 -7.43
C THR A 36 1.97 27.56 -6.26
N ALA A 37 2.88 27.07 -5.42
CA ALA A 37 3.42 27.83 -4.32
C ALA A 37 4.29 29.00 -4.78
N HIS A 38 4.38 30.04 -3.96
CA HIS A 38 5.27 31.17 -4.16
C HIS A 38 6.65 30.90 -3.57
N ARG A 39 7.65 31.61 -4.09
CA ARG A 39 9.01 31.59 -3.52
C ARG A 39 9.02 32.22 -2.13
N SER A 40 9.97 31.78 -1.30
CA SER A 40 10.19 32.30 0.04
C SER A 40 10.92 33.64 0.08
N ASP A 41 11.43 34.13 -1.06
CA ASP A 41 12.23 35.36 -1.21
C ASP A 41 11.41 36.66 -1.09
N ARG A 42 10.19 36.60 -0.52
CA ARG A 42 9.19 37.69 -0.42
C ARG A 42 8.83 38.38 -1.74
N SER A 43 9.40 37.96 -2.87
CA SER A 43 9.14 38.54 -4.18
C SER A 43 7.72 38.27 -4.68
N GLY A 44 6.98 37.35 -4.03
CA GLY A 44 5.64 36.94 -4.45
C GLY A 44 5.61 36.13 -5.76
N ARG A 45 6.77 35.92 -6.41
CA ARG A 45 6.86 35.17 -7.66
C ARG A 45 6.57 33.70 -7.43
N ARG A 46 5.89 33.08 -8.40
CA ARG A 46 5.62 31.64 -8.38
C ARG A 46 6.91 30.82 -8.39
N CYS A 47 6.88 29.69 -7.70
CA CYS A 47 7.95 28.71 -7.75
C CYS A 47 8.23 28.31 -9.21
N LYS A 48 9.52 28.21 -9.53
CA LYS A 48 9.99 27.80 -10.85
C LYS A 48 10.07 26.29 -11.01
N ASN A 49 10.01 25.53 -9.92
CA ASN A 49 10.10 24.07 -9.95
C ASN A 49 8.78 23.45 -10.44
N ALA A 50 8.88 22.29 -11.08
CA ALA A 50 7.72 21.47 -11.40
C ALA A 50 7.12 20.86 -10.11
N ALA A 51 5.80 20.76 -10.07
CA ALA A 51 5.07 20.01 -9.08
C ALA A 51 5.35 18.51 -9.24
N LEU A 52 5.26 17.77 -8.13
CA LEU A 52 5.34 16.30 -8.19
C LEU A 52 4.12 15.73 -8.94
N VAL A 53 4.25 14.50 -9.41
CA VAL A 53 3.18 13.81 -10.16
C VAL A 53 1.90 13.76 -9.32
N PHE A 54 0.77 14.12 -9.92
CA PHE A 54 -0.55 14.20 -9.26
C PHE A 54 -0.62 15.15 -8.06
N GLN A 55 0.31 16.11 -7.97
CA GLN A 55 0.36 17.13 -6.93
C GLN A 55 0.38 18.54 -7.51
N THR A 56 0.11 19.53 -6.66
CA THR A 56 0.10 20.96 -7.02
C THR A 56 1.41 21.67 -6.66
N VAL A 57 2.23 21.07 -5.79
CA VAL A 57 3.46 21.66 -5.25
C VAL A 57 4.68 20.79 -5.52
N CYS A 58 5.86 21.43 -5.58
CA CYS A 58 7.13 20.74 -5.78
C CYS A 58 7.62 20.12 -4.46
N ARG A 59 8.69 19.30 -4.55
CA ARG A 59 9.35 18.69 -3.40
C ARG A 59 9.73 19.71 -2.31
N TYR A 60 10.24 20.88 -2.70
CA TYR A 60 10.69 21.93 -1.78
C TYR A 60 9.54 22.70 -1.09
N HIS A 61 8.36 22.74 -1.71
CA HIS A 61 7.16 23.36 -1.14
C HIS A 61 6.22 22.32 -0.50
N GLY A 62 6.79 21.22 0.00
CA GLY A 62 6.06 20.24 0.80
C GLY A 62 5.36 19.13 0.01
N GLY A 63 5.58 19.00 -1.30
CA GLY A 63 5.00 17.90 -2.08
C GLY A 63 5.44 16.51 -1.61
N ALA A 64 6.63 16.40 -1.03
CA ALA A 64 7.11 15.15 -0.47
C ALA A 64 6.47 14.78 0.89
N SER A 65 5.67 15.66 1.49
CA SER A 65 5.03 15.42 2.78
C SER A 65 4.01 14.28 2.71
N LYS A 66 3.80 13.57 3.82
CA LYS A 66 2.79 12.49 3.91
C LYS A 66 1.40 13.01 3.53
N ASN A 67 1.01 14.17 4.05
CA ASN A 67 -0.29 14.77 3.78
C ASN A 67 -0.49 15.10 2.30
N ALA A 68 0.54 15.65 1.63
CA ALA A 68 0.47 15.93 0.19
C ALA A 68 0.33 14.65 -0.65
N LYS A 69 1.06 13.58 -0.29
CA LYS A 69 0.96 12.27 -0.94
C LYS A 69 -0.41 11.64 -0.74
N HIS A 70 -0.93 11.62 0.48
CA HIS A 70 -2.28 11.11 0.76
C HIS A 70 -3.37 11.92 0.04
N ALA A 71 -3.23 13.24 -0.03
CA ALA A 71 -4.14 14.08 -0.80
C ALA A 71 -4.09 13.76 -2.31
N ALA A 72 -2.90 13.52 -2.87
CA ALA A 72 -2.76 13.08 -4.27
C ALA A 72 -3.39 11.71 -4.52
N GLN A 73 -3.18 10.75 -3.62
CA GLN A 73 -3.79 9.43 -3.69
C GLN A 73 -5.32 9.51 -3.64
N ARG A 74 -5.90 10.37 -2.79
CA ARG A 74 -7.35 10.60 -2.76
C ARG A 74 -7.89 11.13 -4.08
N ARG A 75 -7.24 12.15 -4.66
CA ARG A 75 -7.64 12.68 -5.98
C ARG A 75 -7.54 11.64 -7.09
N LEU A 76 -6.52 10.79 -7.04
CA LEU A 76 -6.40 9.66 -7.96
C LEU A 76 -7.56 8.67 -7.77
N GLY A 77 -7.90 8.32 -6.53
CA GLY A 77 -9.07 7.48 -6.22
C GLY A 77 -10.38 8.07 -6.75
N GLU A 78 -10.61 9.36 -6.54
CA GLU A 78 -11.78 10.07 -7.06
C GLU A 78 -11.82 10.08 -8.61
N ALA A 79 -10.67 10.28 -9.26
CA ALA A 79 -10.57 10.21 -10.71
C ALA A 79 -10.81 8.79 -11.25
N LEU A 80 -10.40 7.75 -10.52
CA LEU A 80 -10.63 6.36 -10.89
C LEU A 80 -12.12 6.00 -10.92
N ASP A 81 -12.93 6.52 -9.99
CA ASP A 81 -14.39 6.32 -10.02
C ASP A 81 -15.02 6.92 -11.29
N ILE A 82 -14.59 8.13 -11.68
CA ILE A 82 -15.04 8.77 -12.92
C ILE A 82 -14.61 7.96 -14.15
N MET A 83 -13.37 7.47 -14.16
CA MET A 83 -12.86 6.64 -15.24
C MET A 83 -13.60 5.30 -15.35
N ALA A 84 -13.90 4.64 -14.22
CA ALA A 84 -14.67 3.41 -14.20
C ALA A 84 -16.09 3.61 -14.78
N LYS A 85 -16.75 4.72 -14.44
CA LYS A 85 -18.04 5.11 -15.04
C LYS A 85 -17.92 5.31 -16.55
N GLY A 86 -16.89 6.02 -17.00
CA GLY A 86 -16.63 6.24 -18.43
C GLY A 86 -16.41 4.93 -19.19
N LEU A 87 -15.63 4.00 -18.63
CA LEU A 87 -15.41 2.67 -19.20
C LEU A 87 -16.70 1.85 -19.28
N LEU A 88 -17.57 1.94 -18.26
CA LEU A 88 -18.87 1.27 -18.29
C LEU A 88 -19.77 1.82 -19.40
N THR A 89 -19.78 3.13 -19.61
CA THR A 89 -20.51 3.75 -20.73
C THR A 89 -19.96 3.25 -22.07
N ILE A 90 -18.64 3.20 -22.24
CA ILE A 90 -18.00 2.66 -23.46
C ILE A 90 -18.38 1.19 -23.65
N ALA A 91 -18.37 0.38 -22.60
CA ALA A 91 -18.76 -1.02 -22.68
C ALA A 91 -20.23 -1.17 -23.16
N GLN A 92 -21.13 -0.30 -22.73
CA GLN A 92 -22.54 -0.35 -23.12
C GLN A 92 -22.78 0.13 -24.56
N SER A 93 -22.02 1.12 -25.04
CA SER A 93 -22.24 1.74 -26.37
C SER A 93 -21.27 1.29 -27.47
N ALA A 94 -20.23 0.51 -27.15
CA ALA A 94 -19.28 0.05 -28.15
C ALA A 94 -19.92 -0.94 -29.13
N GLU A 95 -19.81 -0.63 -30.43
CA GLU A 95 -20.23 -1.51 -31.53
C GLU A 95 -19.30 -2.71 -31.70
N SER A 96 -18.01 -2.54 -31.39
CA SER A 96 -17.04 -3.63 -31.43
C SER A 96 -17.06 -4.44 -30.13
N GLU A 97 -17.31 -5.74 -30.26
CA GLU A 97 -17.25 -6.68 -29.15
C GLU A 97 -15.87 -6.68 -28.47
N SER A 98 -14.78 -6.52 -29.23
CA SER A 98 -13.43 -6.50 -28.66
C SER A 98 -13.20 -5.30 -27.74
N VAL A 99 -13.73 -4.13 -28.11
CA VAL A 99 -13.66 -2.90 -27.29
C VAL A 99 -14.54 -3.04 -26.05
N ARG A 100 -15.74 -3.62 -26.21
CA ARG A 100 -16.64 -3.91 -25.09
C ARG A 100 -16.00 -4.83 -24.06
N LEU A 101 -15.43 -5.95 -24.50
CA LEU A 101 -14.75 -6.90 -23.62
C LEU A 101 -13.53 -6.29 -22.94
N ALA A 102 -12.73 -5.48 -23.67
CA ALA A 102 -11.58 -4.79 -23.09
C ALA A 102 -11.99 -3.80 -22.00
N ALA A 103 -13.04 -3.00 -22.24
CA ALA A 103 -13.56 -2.05 -21.27
C ALA A 103 -14.11 -2.75 -20.00
N ILE A 104 -14.85 -3.84 -20.15
CA ILE A 104 -15.37 -4.63 -19.02
C ILE A 104 -14.21 -5.22 -18.20
N LYS A 105 -13.20 -5.81 -18.85
CA LYS A 105 -12.02 -6.35 -18.17
C LYS A 105 -11.28 -5.28 -17.38
N GLU A 106 -11.14 -4.08 -17.93
CA GLU A 106 -10.46 -2.97 -17.24
C GLU A 106 -11.24 -2.51 -15.99
N VAL A 107 -12.58 -2.43 -16.07
CA VAL A 107 -13.42 -2.14 -14.91
C VAL A 107 -13.29 -3.21 -13.82
N LEU A 108 -13.24 -4.49 -14.21
CA LEU A 108 -13.05 -5.60 -13.25
C LEU A 108 -11.66 -5.56 -12.59
N ASN A 109 -10.61 -5.27 -13.37
CA ASN A 109 -9.25 -5.11 -12.86
C ASN A 109 -9.15 -3.99 -11.83
N LEU A 110 -9.84 -2.86 -12.06
CA LEU A 110 -9.92 -1.75 -11.10
C LEU A 110 -10.65 -2.15 -9.81
N GLY A 111 -11.66 -3.01 -9.90
CA GLY A 111 -12.36 -3.59 -8.74
C GLY A 111 -11.56 -4.65 -7.98
N GLY A 112 -10.33 -4.97 -8.42
CA GLY A 112 -9.50 -6.02 -7.82
C GLY A 112 -9.97 -7.44 -8.17
N ILE A 113 -10.93 -7.58 -9.09
CA ILE A 113 -11.39 -8.88 -9.61
C ILE A 113 -10.45 -9.24 -10.77
N THR A 114 -9.23 -9.63 -10.41
CA THR A 114 -8.24 -10.11 -11.39
C THR A 114 -8.35 -11.64 -11.50
N ALA A 115 -8.23 -12.17 -12.72
CA ALA A 115 -8.06 -13.60 -12.90
C ALA A 115 -6.81 -14.03 -12.12
N LYS A 116 -6.91 -15.11 -11.34
CA LYS A 116 -5.80 -15.62 -10.52
C LYS A 116 -4.57 -15.77 -11.39
N THR A 117 -3.56 -14.95 -11.16
CA THR A 117 -2.24 -15.12 -11.77
C THR A 117 -1.60 -16.35 -11.12
N SER A 118 -1.36 -17.40 -11.90
CA SER A 118 -0.51 -18.51 -11.47
C SER A 118 0.90 -17.96 -11.36
N VAL A 119 1.38 -17.77 -10.13
CA VAL A 119 2.79 -17.53 -9.86
C VAL A 119 3.49 -18.86 -10.05
N GLU A 120 4.03 -19.09 -11.24
CA GLU A 120 5.05 -20.12 -11.44
C GLU A 120 6.27 -19.68 -10.63
N VAL A 121 6.46 -20.31 -9.46
CA VAL A 121 7.66 -20.13 -8.65
C VAL A 121 8.77 -20.88 -9.38
N ASP A 122 9.43 -20.20 -10.31
CA ASP A 122 10.71 -20.66 -10.83
C ASP A 122 11.66 -20.91 -9.66
N ALA A 123 12.22 -22.12 -9.62
CA ALA A 123 13.15 -22.61 -8.61
C ALA A 123 14.53 -21.90 -8.62
N SER A 124 14.58 -20.63 -9.04
CA SER A 124 15.80 -19.83 -9.20
C SER A 124 15.93 -18.69 -8.18
N VAL A 125 14.94 -18.46 -7.31
CA VAL A 125 15.00 -17.39 -6.29
C VAL A 125 15.00 -17.98 -4.89
N SER A 126 16.21 -18.31 -4.41
CA SER A 126 16.52 -18.92 -3.11
C SER A 126 15.83 -20.27 -2.86
N LEU A 127 16.64 -21.31 -2.71
CA LEU A 127 16.19 -22.51 -2.02
C LEU A 127 15.52 -22.06 -0.73
N LYS A 128 14.31 -22.58 -0.46
CA LYS A 128 13.66 -22.26 0.81
C LYS A 128 14.63 -22.65 1.94
N PRO A 129 14.65 -21.99 3.10
CA PRO A 129 15.63 -22.26 4.16
C PRO A 129 15.74 -23.74 4.55
N PHE A 130 14.64 -24.50 4.43
CA PHE A 130 14.67 -25.95 4.67
C PHE A 130 15.35 -26.75 3.55
N GLN A 131 15.34 -26.29 2.30
CA GLN A 131 16.04 -26.93 1.18
C GLN A 131 17.56 -26.72 1.26
N GLU A 132 18.05 -25.61 1.81
CA GLU A 132 19.48 -25.44 2.09
C GLU A 132 19.98 -26.46 3.12
N ILE A 133 19.17 -26.73 4.15
CA ILE A 133 19.46 -27.74 5.15
C ILE A 133 19.46 -29.14 4.51
N LEU A 134 18.47 -29.44 3.67
CA LEU A 134 18.37 -30.74 3.00
C LEU A 134 19.48 -30.95 1.96
N ALA A 135 19.96 -29.90 1.29
CA ALA A 135 21.07 -30.00 0.34
C ALA A 135 22.40 -30.41 1.01
N GLY A 136 22.56 -30.14 2.31
CA GLY A 136 23.73 -30.57 3.09
C GLY A 136 23.65 -32.00 3.62
N ILE A 137 22.49 -32.67 3.53
CA ILE A 137 22.31 -34.04 4.01
C ILE A 137 22.67 -34.99 2.87
N ALA A 138 23.95 -35.37 2.80
CA ALA A 138 24.39 -36.43 1.91
C ALA A 138 23.81 -37.78 2.38
N PRO A 139 23.31 -38.64 1.47
CA PRO A 139 22.95 -40.01 1.80
C PRO A 139 24.24 -40.80 2.04
N VAL A 140 24.75 -40.76 3.27
CA VAL A 140 25.85 -41.62 3.71
C VAL A 140 25.29 -42.88 4.33
N THR A 141 25.95 -44.01 4.07
CA THR A 141 25.56 -45.27 4.69
C THR A 141 25.79 -45.22 6.22
N ARG A 142 25.05 -46.03 6.97
CA ARG A 142 25.20 -46.10 8.43
C ARG A 142 26.62 -46.48 8.84
N GLU A 143 27.28 -47.32 8.05
CA GLU A 143 28.64 -47.79 8.26
C GLU A 143 29.67 -46.68 8.03
N GLU A 144 29.54 -45.90 6.95
CA GLU A 144 30.38 -44.72 6.70
C GLU A 144 30.23 -43.66 7.79
N SER A 145 29.01 -43.41 8.26
CA SER A 145 28.74 -42.49 9.37
C SER A 145 29.38 -42.96 10.70
N ARG A 146 29.42 -44.27 10.94
CA ARG A 146 30.06 -44.85 12.12
C ARG A 146 31.58 -44.77 12.02
N ALA A 147 32.13 -45.09 10.86
CA ALA A 147 33.57 -44.98 10.59
C ALA A 147 34.07 -43.53 10.73
N ALA A 148 33.33 -42.55 10.19
CA ALA A 148 33.67 -41.12 10.32
C ALA A 148 33.65 -40.62 11.77
N ARG A 149 32.85 -41.24 12.64
CA ARG A 149 32.79 -40.94 14.08
C ARG A 149 33.80 -41.76 14.90
N GLY A 150 34.68 -42.52 14.25
CA GLY A 150 35.68 -43.36 14.91
C GLY A 150 35.07 -44.51 15.71
N VAL A 151 33.81 -44.88 15.45
CA VAL A 151 33.17 -46.03 16.08
C VAL A 151 33.54 -47.26 15.25
N PRO A 152 34.40 -48.18 15.75
CA PRO A 152 34.74 -49.37 15.01
C PRO A 152 33.47 -50.18 14.77
N GLY A 153 33.24 -50.57 13.51
CA GLY A 153 32.15 -51.49 13.18
C GLY A 153 32.38 -52.77 13.97
N SER A 154 31.50 -53.07 14.93
CA SER A 154 31.62 -54.30 15.69
C SER A 154 31.41 -55.47 14.72
N PRO A 155 32.21 -56.56 14.80
CA PRO A 155 31.91 -57.78 14.05
C PRO A 155 30.49 -58.29 14.34
N ALA A 156 29.96 -58.02 15.55
CA ALA A 156 28.57 -58.33 15.91
C ALA A 156 27.55 -57.53 15.08
N ASP A 157 27.87 -56.30 14.65
CA ASP A 157 26.99 -55.51 13.78
C ASP A 157 26.93 -56.08 12.36
N ARG A 158 28.02 -56.68 11.86
CA ARG A 158 28.06 -57.33 10.53
C ARG A 158 27.20 -58.59 10.50
N HIS A 159 27.22 -59.39 11.56
CA HIS A 159 26.34 -60.54 11.70
C HIS A 159 24.88 -60.12 11.88
N ALA A 160 24.61 -59.09 12.68
CA ALA A 160 23.26 -58.55 12.85
C ALA A 160 22.69 -57.95 11.55
N LEU A 161 23.51 -57.31 10.71
CA LEU A 161 23.12 -56.81 9.39
C LEU A 161 22.79 -57.95 8.42
N ALA A 162 23.61 -59.00 8.39
CA ALA A 162 23.33 -60.18 7.57
C ALA A 162 22.06 -60.93 8.04
N GLU A 163 21.82 -60.97 9.36
CA GLU A 163 20.61 -61.55 9.94
C GLU A 163 19.37 -60.69 9.66
N LEU A 164 19.48 -59.36 9.74
CA LEU A 164 18.42 -58.41 9.37
C LEU A 164 18.11 -58.46 7.87
N ASP A 165 19.10 -58.61 7.01
CA ASP A 165 18.91 -58.74 5.56
C ASP A 165 18.24 -60.08 5.20
N ALA A 166 18.63 -61.16 5.89
CA ALA A 166 17.95 -62.45 5.81
C ALA A 166 16.52 -62.40 6.37
N MET A 167 16.25 -61.57 7.38
CA MET A 167 14.90 -61.33 7.92
C MET A 167 14.07 -60.36 7.07
N ARG A 168 14.69 -59.48 6.28
CA ARG A 168 14.02 -58.53 5.38
C ARG A 168 13.25 -59.23 4.26
N HIS A 169 13.63 -60.47 3.94
CA HIS A 169 12.93 -61.34 3.00
C HIS A 169 11.85 -62.22 3.64
N ARG A 170 11.62 -62.11 4.96
CA ARG A 170 10.44 -62.70 5.59
C ARG A 170 9.32 -61.66 5.60
N ASP A 171 8.18 -62.09 5.07
CA ASP A 171 6.95 -61.35 4.86
C ASP A 171 6.76 -60.19 5.84
N ILE A 172 6.91 -58.97 5.33
CA ILE A 172 6.43 -57.76 6.00
C ILE A 172 4.93 -57.97 6.15
N ILE A 173 4.48 -58.24 7.38
CA ILE A 173 3.06 -58.35 7.68
C ILE A 173 2.48 -56.95 7.50
N ASP A 174 1.61 -56.77 6.52
CA ASP A 174 0.83 -55.55 6.34
C ASP A 174 0.00 -55.30 7.60
N ALA A 175 0.45 -54.35 8.42
CA ALA A 175 -0.31 -53.88 9.55
C ALA A 175 -1.43 -52.98 9.03
N GLU A 176 -2.65 -53.53 8.95
CA GLU A 176 -3.85 -52.74 8.70
C GLU A 176 -3.98 -51.70 9.83
N VAL A 177 -3.94 -50.42 9.46
CA VAL A 177 -4.19 -49.32 10.41
C VAL A 177 -5.67 -49.36 10.76
N VAL A 178 -6.00 -50.02 11.88
CA VAL A 178 -7.33 -49.93 12.47
C VAL A 178 -7.54 -48.48 12.90
N SER A 179 -8.52 -47.82 12.27
CA SER A 179 -8.95 -46.46 12.59
C SER A 179 -9.75 -46.43 13.89
N GLU A 180 -9.19 -46.94 14.98
CA GLU A 180 -9.70 -46.66 16.30
C GLU A 180 -9.27 -45.24 16.65
N SER A 181 -10.14 -44.30 16.28
CA SER A 181 -10.03 -42.91 16.68
C SER A 181 -10.09 -42.90 18.21
N PRO A 182 -8.98 -42.67 18.94
CA PRO A 182 -9.06 -42.57 20.39
C PRO A 182 -9.96 -41.38 20.66
N ALA A 183 -11.10 -41.65 21.29
CA ALA A 183 -12.06 -40.63 21.67
C ALA A 183 -11.28 -39.54 22.41
N ARG A 184 -11.11 -38.38 21.77
CA ARG A 184 -10.52 -37.21 22.42
C ARG A 184 -11.37 -36.96 23.66
N PRO A 185 -10.76 -36.86 24.86
CA PRO A 185 -11.53 -36.50 26.04
C PRO A 185 -12.22 -35.18 25.74
N ALA A 186 -13.54 -35.14 25.92
CA ALA A 186 -14.35 -33.97 25.70
C ALA A 186 -13.93 -32.89 26.70
N THR A 187 -12.97 -32.05 26.32
CA THR A 187 -12.71 -30.79 27.02
C THR A 187 -13.88 -29.89 26.70
N THR A 188 -14.68 -29.55 27.71
CA THR A 188 -15.79 -28.63 27.56
C THR A 188 -15.25 -27.25 27.17
N ASP A 189 -15.80 -26.65 26.11
CA ASP A 189 -15.46 -25.31 25.60
C ASP A 189 -15.59 -24.16 26.64
N ALA A 190 -16.10 -24.47 27.83
CA ALA A 190 -16.25 -23.54 28.94
C ALA A 190 -14.90 -23.15 29.59
N ASP A 191 -13.91 -24.05 29.63
CA ASP A 191 -12.63 -23.75 30.29
C ASP A 191 -11.67 -22.93 29.41
N GLU A 192 -11.74 -23.08 28.08
CA GLU A 192 -10.84 -22.35 27.17
C GLU A 192 -11.15 -20.84 27.12
N ARG A 193 -12.41 -20.43 27.36
CA ARG A 193 -12.79 -19.02 27.45
C ARG A 193 -12.29 -18.35 28.74
N LYS A 194 -12.01 -19.10 29.79
CA LYS A 194 -11.52 -18.54 31.07
C LYS A 194 -10.01 -18.29 31.03
N ALA A 195 -9.26 -19.12 30.31
CA ALA A 195 -7.82 -18.94 30.11
C ALA A 195 -7.46 -17.69 29.29
N ARG A 196 -8.32 -17.24 28.37
CA ARG A 196 -8.05 -16.05 27.52
C ARG A 196 -8.36 -14.70 28.17
N ARG A 197 -9.05 -14.66 29.31
CA ARG A 197 -9.43 -13.41 30.00
C ARG A 197 -8.51 -12.99 31.15
N GLY A 198 -7.53 -13.81 31.54
CA GLY A 198 -6.62 -13.50 32.64
C GLY A 198 -5.16 -13.65 32.24
N GLY A 199 -4.59 -12.68 31.53
CA GLY A 199 -3.15 -12.76 31.20
C GLY A 199 -2.64 -11.80 30.15
N SER A 200 -2.76 -10.48 30.35
CA SER A 200 -1.80 -9.55 29.76
C SER A 200 -1.43 -8.48 30.78
N GLY A 201 -0.52 -8.86 31.67
CA GLY A 201 0.28 -7.92 32.43
C GLY A 201 1.05 -7.03 31.45
N ARG A 202 0.52 -5.84 31.20
CA ARG A 202 1.20 -4.78 30.48
C ARG A 202 2.39 -4.32 31.33
N PRO A 203 3.64 -4.41 30.85
CA PRO A 203 4.79 -3.94 31.62
C PRO A 203 4.68 -2.42 31.81
N LYS A 204 4.73 -2.00 33.08
CA LYS A 204 4.75 -0.59 33.51
C LYS A 204 6.13 -0.01 33.17
N HIS A 205 6.24 0.70 32.06
CA HIS A 205 7.40 1.57 31.84
C HIS A 205 7.27 2.83 32.70
N ALA A 206 8.22 2.92 33.63
CA ALA A 206 8.75 4.05 34.37
C ALA A 206 8.10 5.43 34.13
N GLU A 207 7.55 5.95 35.23
CA GLU A 207 7.16 7.33 35.44
C GLU A 207 8.36 8.27 35.28
N ARG A 208 8.27 9.21 34.33
CA ARG A 208 9.06 10.45 34.38
C ARG A 208 8.12 11.58 34.78
N ARG A 209 8.35 12.08 35.99
CA ARG A 209 7.63 13.16 36.66
C ARG A 209 7.62 14.48 35.86
N THR A 210 6.42 15.05 35.81
CA THR A 210 6.02 16.46 36.07
C THR A 210 6.69 17.60 35.31
N GLU A 211 5.87 18.34 34.53
CA GLU A 211 5.45 19.73 34.81
C GLU A 211 4.20 20.08 33.95
N PRO A 212 3.26 20.93 34.42
CA PRO A 212 1.95 21.17 33.78
C PRO A 212 1.88 22.51 33.01
N VAL A 213 0.67 22.84 32.51
CA VAL A 213 0.25 24.12 31.87
C VAL A 213 0.39 24.10 30.32
N SER A 214 -0.65 24.30 29.48
CA SER A 214 -1.91 25.03 29.59
C SER A 214 -2.97 24.53 28.57
N LYS A 215 -4.23 24.54 29.02
CA LYS A 215 -5.47 24.81 28.26
C LYS A 215 -5.59 24.22 26.84
N ARG A 216 -5.98 22.95 26.75
CA ARG A 216 -6.72 22.46 25.57
C ARG A 216 -8.20 22.75 25.77
N ARG A 217 -8.75 23.64 24.94
CA ARG A 217 -10.19 23.86 24.80
C ARG A 217 -10.82 22.56 24.32
N ASN A 218 -11.78 22.06 25.09
CA ASN A 218 -12.72 21.04 24.64
C ASN A 218 -13.53 21.62 23.47
N VAL A 219 -13.25 21.15 22.26
CA VAL A 219 -14.11 21.35 21.08
C VAL A 219 -14.70 19.98 20.77
N SER A 220 -15.82 19.65 21.42
CA SER A 220 -16.68 18.52 21.07
C SER A 220 -18.06 18.77 21.67
N ALA A 221 -18.77 19.72 21.08
CA ALA A 221 -20.22 19.78 21.14
C ALA A 221 -20.67 20.11 19.72
N ASP A 222 -21.35 19.16 19.10
CA ASP A 222 -21.93 19.27 17.77
C ASP A 222 -23.02 20.38 17.82
N PRO A 223 -22.84 21.54 17.16
CA PRO A 223 -23.72 22.69 17.36
C PRO A 223 -25.10 22.56 16.68
N LEU A 224 -25.41 21.38 16.15
CA LEU A 224 -26.67 21.09 15.44
C LEU A 224 -27.59 20.12 16.18
N ALA A 225 -27.17 19.57 17.32
CA ALA A 225 -28.03 18.73 18.15
C ALA A 225 -29.02 19.61 18.94
N GLY A 226 -30.16 19.94 18.34
CA GLY A 226 -31.30 20.56 19.03
C GLY A 226 -31.89 21.83 18.39
N LEU A 227 -31.53 22.16 17.14
CA LEU A 227 -32.18 23.26 16.41
C LEU A 227 -33.37 22.73 15.59
N ASP A 228 -34.46 23.49 15.58
CA ASP A 228 -35.61 23.29 14.71
C ASP A 228 -35.15 23.18 13.24
N PRO A 229 -35.65 22.23 12.43
CA PRO A 229 -35.16 21.96 11.08
C PRO A 229 -35.10 23.19 10.16
N ASP A 230 -35.98 24.18 10.35
CA ASP A 230 -35.99 25.41 9.56
C ASP A 230 -34.81 26.36 9.90
N ASP A 231 -34.34 26.36 11.15
CA ASP A 231 -33.21 27.19 11.58
C ASP A 231 -31.85 26.60 11.19
N ALA A 232 -31.78 25.27 11.07
CA ALA A 232 -30.58 24.58 10.58
C ALA A 232 -30.29 24.92 9.11
N LEU A 233 -31.34 24.99 8.27
CA LEU A 233 -31.22 25.33 6.85
C LEU A 233 -30.76 26.78 6.63
N ALA A 234 -31.24 27.71 7.47
CA ALA A 234 -30.86 29.12 7.41
C ALA A 234 -29.38 29.33 7.77
N LYS A 235 -28.85 28.63 8.79
CA LYS A 235 -27.44 28.71 9.17
C LYS A 235 -26.51 28.10 8.11
N ALA A 236 -26.88 26.96 7.52
CA ALA A 236 -26.11 26.32 6.46
C ALA A 236 -25.93 27.25 5.23
N ASN A 237 -27.00 27.93 4.81
CA ASN A 237 -26.97 28.88 3.69
C ASN A 237 -26.13 30.14 3.98
N THR A 238 -26.01 30.53 5.26
CA THR A 238 -25.19 31.68 5.66
C THR A 238 -23.70 31.36 5.60
N MET A 239 -23.29 30.12 5.91
CA MET A 239 -21.90 29.68 5.80
C MET A 239 -21.44 29.46 4.34
N ALA A 240 -22.38 29.21 3.43
CA ALA A 240 -22.12 29.05 1.99
C ALA A 240 -22.00 30.39 1.22
N GLY A 241 -22.07 31.55 1.90
CA GLY A 241 -21.87 32.86 1.27
C GLY A 241 -23.04 33.34 0.40
N HIS A 242 -24.22 32.74 0.53
CA HIS A 242 -25.42 33.22 -0.15
C HIS A 242 -26.05 34.38 0.63
N ALA A 243 -25.93 35.59 0.08
CA ALA A 243 -26.51 36.80 0.64
C ALA A 243 -28.03 36.66 0.80
N ARG A 244 -28.55 36.97 2.00
CA ARG A 244 -30.00 36.99 2.28
C ARG A 244 -30.71 37.93 1.28
N PRO A 245 -31.77 37.49 0.60
CA PRO A 245 -32.60 38.40 -0.18
C PRO A 245 -33.27 39.42 0.76
N LYS A 246 -33.11 40.72 0.47
CA LYS A 246 -33.75 41.80 1.23
C LYS A 246 -35.27 41.59 1.19
N ARG A 247 -35.89 41.39 2.35
CA ARG A 247 -37.35 41.41 2.50
C ARG A 247 -37.86 42.76 1.98
N ARG A 248 -38.63 42.72 0.89
CA ARG A 248 -39.43 43.87 0.45
C ARG A 248 -40.52 44.08 1.50
N ASP A 249 -40.41 45.20 2.18
CA ASP A 249 -41.42 45.74 3.09
C ASP A 249 -42.73 45.89 2.29
N ARG A 250 -43.70 45.00 2.53
CA ARG A 250 -45.05 45.14 1.98
C ARG A 250 -45.80 46.04 2.95
N GLY A 251 -45.98 47.28 2.52
CA GLY A 251 -46.67 48.32 3.26
C GLY A 251 -48.00 47.86 3.84
N ARG A 252 -48.23 48.27 5.08
CA ARG A 252 -49.57 48.39 5.66
C ARG A 252 -50.34 49.44 4.86
N ARG A 253 -51.47 49.01 4.29
CA ARG A 253 -52.66 49.85 4.15
C ARG A 253 -53.51 49.64 5.39
#